data_AF-A0A524G9U2-F1
#
_entry.id   AF-A0A524G9U2-F1
#
_cell.length_a   1.000
_cell.length_b   1.000
_cell.length_c   1.000
_cell.angle_alpha   90.00
_cell.angle_beta   90.00
_cell.angle_gamma   90.00
#
_symmetry.space_group_name_H-M   'P 1'
#
loop_
_entity.id
_entity.type
_entity.pdbx_description
1 polymer ?
#
loop_
_entity_poly.entity_id
_entity_poly.type
_entity_poly.pdbx_seq_one_letter_code
_entity_poly.pdbx_strand_id
1 'polypeptide(L)'
;MWLEVMLIPFVANLVLFFIFWIVHEGSRWQKHPYLGGFARIIQKSPRTGFLVFFILTVLFFPTAILVMLGLWWDTLLASRIPSKTDVVNVMLIMFLIMAFVIPVMWSSLRTWRHAARAEAEEKVKMTGV
;
A
#
# COMPACT_ATOMS: atom_id res chain seq x y z
N MET A 1 3.03 5.99 -25.03
CA MET A 1 4.38 6.15 -24.44
C MET A 1 4.27 6.78 -23.05
N TRP A 2 3.43 7.79 -22.86
CA TRP A 2 3.22 8.40 -21.55
C TRP A 2 2.47 7.50 -20.57
N LEU A 3 1.54 6.66 -21.07
CA LEU A 3 0.92 5.62 -20.26
C LEU A 3 1.97 4.71 -19.61
N GLU A 4 2.89 4.18 -20.40
CA GLU A 4 3.91 3.25 -19.91
C GLU A 4 4.77 3.88 -18.83
N VAL A 5 5.19 5.13 -19.03
CA VAL A 5 5.97 5.89 -18.04
C VAL A 5 5.17 6.12 -16.76
N MET A 6 3.91 6.55 -16.88
CA MET A 6 3.04 6.84 -15.72
C MET A 6 2.50 5.58 -15.04
N LEU A 7 2.58 4.41 -15.69
CA LEU A 7 2.23 3.11 -15.13
C LEU A 7 3.30 2.57 -14.18
N ILE A 8 4.57 2.91 -14.38
CA ILE A 8 5.70 2.50 -13.53
C ILE A 8 5.43 2.76 -12.04
N PRO A 9 5.10 3.99 -11.58
CA PRO A 9 4.87 4.25 -10.16
C PRO A 9 3.68 3.47 -9.60
N PHE A 10 2.65 3.22 -10.41
CA PHE A 10 1.49 2.43 -10.00
C PHE A 10 1.85 0.96 -9.76
N VAL A 11 2.56 0.35 -10.72
CA VAL A 11 3.05 -1.04 -10.60
C VAL A 11 4.06 -1.16 -9.48
N ALA A 12 4.96 -0.19 -9.30
CA ALA A 12 5.92 -0.18 -8.21
C ALA A 12 5.22 -0.12 -6.84
N ASN A 13 4.17 0.71 -6.68
CA ASN A 13 3.38 0.75 -5.45
C ASN A 13 2.71 -0.60 -5.16
N LEU A 14 2.17 -1.24 -6.19
CA LEU A 14 1.55 -2.57 -6.09
C LEU A 14 2.58 -3.63 -5.68
N VAL A 15 3.74 -3.68 -6.34
CA VAL A 15 4.82 -4.62 -6.01
C VAL A 15 5.32 -4.42 -4.58
N LEU A 16 5.56 -3.16 -4.17
CA LEU A 16 5.97 -2.85 -2.81
C LEU A 16 4.93 -3.29 -1.79
N PHE A 17 3.64 -3.07 -2.08
CA PHE A 17 2.55 -3.53 -1.23
C PHE A 17 2.59 -5.05 -1.03
N PHE A 18 2.73 -5.83 -2.10
CA PHE A 18 2.82 -7.29 -2.01
C PHE A 18 4.07 -7.77 -1.27
N ILE A 19 5.23 -7.15 -1.52
CA ILE A 19 6.47 -7.48 -0.80
C ILE A 19 6.27 -7.27 0.69
N PHE A 20 5.75 -6.10 1.10
CA PHE A 20 5.51 -5.81 2.50
C PHE A 20 4.44 -6.72 3.11
N TRP A 21 3.39 -7.08 2.37
CA TRP A 21 2.37 -8.01 2.85
C TRP A 21 2.94 -9.41 3.13
N ILE A 22 3.65 -10.01 2.16
CA ILE A 22 4.28 -11.34 2.31
C ILE A 22 5.24 -11.34 3.50
N VAL A 23 6.03 -10.27 3.60
CA VAL A 23 7.06 -10.16 4.61
C VAL A 23 6.46 -9.90 6.00
N HIS A 24 5.36 -9.16 6.10
CA HIS A 24 4.67 -8.91 7.36
C HIS A 24 4.16 -10.21 8.03
N GLU A 25 3.78 -11.22 7.24
CA GLU A 25 3.24 -12.48 7.77
C GLU A 25 4.31 -13.47 8.28
N GLY A 26 5.59 -13.31 7.91
CA GLY A 26 6.62 -14.30 8.22
C GLY A 26 7.85 -13.73 8.97
N SER A 27 8.04 -14.13 10.23
CA SER A 27 9.25 -13.80 11.00
C SER A 27 10.54 -14.35 10.37
N ARG A 28 10.43 -15.47 9.62
CA ARG A 28 11.53 -16.08 8.86
C ARG A 28 12.17 -15.14 7.83
N TRP A 29 11.45 -14.14 7.35
CA TRP A 29 11.92 -13.24 6.29
C TRP A 29 13.02 -12.30 6.76
N GLN A 30 13.20 -12.08 8.07
CA GLN A 30 14.25 -11.19 8.59
C GLN A 30 15.66 -11.60 8.20
N LYS A 31 15.91 -12.91 8.06
CA LYS A 31 17.21 -13.47 7.68
C LYS A 31 17.38 -13.63 6.17
N HIS A 32 16.36 -13.31 5.37
CA HIS A 32 16.41 -13.47 3.92
C HIS A 32 17.32 -12.42 3.28
N PRO A 33 18.23 -12.79 2.35
CA PRO A 33 19.23 -11.87 1.79
C PRO A 33 18.60 -10.67 1.07
N TYR A 34 17.49 -10.87 0.36
CA TYR A 34 16.84 -9.81 -0.43
C TYR A 34 15.63 -9.17 0.28
N LEU A 35 14.93 -9.93 1.13
CA LEU A 35 13.66 -9.51 1.74
C LEU A 35 13.83 -9.08 3.21
N GLY A 36 14.98 -9.38 3.81
CA GLY A 36 15.28 -9.06 5.20
C GLY A 36 15.34 -7.57 5.49
N GLY A 37 15.67 -6.73 4.49
CA GLY A 37 15.55 -5.27 4.62
C GLY A 37 14.11 -4.83 4.88
N PHE A 38 13.19 -5.23 4.00
CA PHE A 38 11.75 -4.96 4.12
C PHE A 38 11.17 -5.55 5.41
N ALA A 39 11.62 -6.75 5.79
CA ALA A 39 11.16 -7.43 7.00
C ALA A 39 11.51 -6.67 8.27
N ARG A 40 12.75 -6.21 8.37
CA ARG A 40 13.21 -5.44 9.52
C ARG A 40 12.50 -4.09 9.63
N ILE A 41 12.11 -3.48 8.52
CA ILE A 41 11.32 -2.23 8.53
C ILE A 41 9.93 -2.50 9.10
N ILE A 42 9.18 -3.42 8.48
CA ILE A 42 7.75 -3.56 8.79
C ILE A 42 7.50 -4.28 10.12
N GLN A 43 8.39 -5.18 10.52
CA GLN A 43 8.28 -5.95 11.77
C GLN A 43 8.94 -5.25 12.96
N LYS A 44 9.49 -4.04 12.80
CA LYS A 44 10.11 -3.28 13.90
C LYS A 44 9.12 -2.95 15.01
N SER A 45 7.90 -2.57 14.63
CA SER A 45 6.81 -2.32 15.57
C SER A 45 5.46 -2.46 14.88
N PRO A 46 4.38 -2.82 15.61
CA PRO A 46 3.02 -2.86 15.05
C PRO A 46 2.60 -1.52 14.43
N ARG A 47 3.03 -0.39 15.01
CA ARG A 47 2.78 0.95 14.49
C ARG A 47 3.43 1.17 13.13
N THR A 48 4.68 0.74 12.96
CA THR A 48 5.40 0.85 11.69
C THR A 48 4.70 0.02 10.60
N GLY A 49 4.26 -1.19 10.94
CA GLY A 49 3.46 -2.04 10.05
C GLY A 49 2.22 -1.32 9.54
N PHE A 50 1.42 -0.76 10.45
CA PHE A 50 0.23 0.00 10.09
C PHE A 50 0.56 1.20 9.19
N LEU A 51 1.55 2.00 9.55
CA LEU A 51 1.92 3.20 8.79
C LEU A 51 2.37 2.87 7.36
N VAL A 52 3.15 1.80 7.17
CA VAL A 52 3.59 1.36 5.83
C VAL A 52 2.38 0.98 4.98
N PHE A 53 1.48 0.12 5.47
CA PHE A 53 0.28 -0.24 4.70
C PHE A 53 -0.65 0.95 4.46
N PHE A 54 -0.80 1.83 5.44
CA PHE A 54 -1.62 3.04 5.30
C PHE A 54 -1.07 3.97 4.20
N ILE A 55 0.24 4.26 4.22
CA ILE A 55 0.88 5.11 3.21
C ILE A 55 0.74 4.48 1.82
N LEU A 56 1.04 3.19 1.67
CA LEU A 56 0.92 2.50 0.38
C LEU A 56 -0.53 2.49 -0.13
N THR A 57 -1.51 2.34 0.78
CA THR A 57 -2.94 2.44 0.46
C THR A 57 -3.30 3.82 -0.08
N VAL A 58 -2.87 4.89 0.61
CA VAL A 58 -3.12 6.26 0.17
C VAL A 58 -2.41 6.58 -1.15
N LEU A 59 -1.21 6.02 -1.39
CA LEU A 59 -0.45 6.22 -2.63
C LEU A 59 -1.10 5.59 -3.87
N PHE A 60 -2.04 4.65 -3.72
CA PHE A 60 -2.76 4.12 -4.88
C PHE A 60 -3.64 5.18 -5.56
N PHE A 61 -4.16 6.16 -4.82
CA PHE A 61 -4.97 7.23 -5.41
C PHE A 61 -4.19 8.14 -6.39
N PRO A 62 -3.07 8.79 -5.99
CA PRO A 62 -2.30 9.62 -6.91
C PRO A 62 -1.69 8.80 -8.04
N THR A 63 -1.23 7.58 -7.78
CA THR A 63 -0.65 6.73 -8.83
C THR A 63 -1.69 6.29 -9.86
N ALA A 64 -2.94 6.06 -9.48
CA ALA A 64 -4.02 5.80 -10.43
C ALA A 64 -4.39 7.03 -11.27
N ILE A 65 -4.36 8.22 -10.67
CA ILE A 65 -4.54 9.48 -11.41
C ILE A 65 -3.43 9.64 -12.45
N LEU A 66 -2.18 9.29 -12.12
CA LEU A 66 -1.09 9.29 -13.10
C LEU A 66 -1.36 8.34 -14.28
N VAL A 67 -1.86 7.13 -14.03
CA VAL A 67 -2.25 6.19 -15.10
C VAL A 67 -3.33 6.81 -16.00
N MET A 68 -4.36 7.43 -15.41
CA MET A 68 -5.40 8.12 -16.16
C MET A 68 -4.85 9.28 -17.01
N LEU A 69 -3.97 10.09 -16.43
CA LEU A 69 -3.29 11.19 -17.15
C LEU A 69 -2.42 10.66 -18.29
N GLY A 70 -1.71 9.55 -18.09
CA GLY A 70 -0.92 8.90 -19.13
C GLY A 70 -1.76 8.44 -20.32
N LEU A 71 -2.92 7.81 -20.05
CA LEU A 71 -3.89 7.40 -21.09
C LEU A 71 -4.39 8.60 -21.88
N TRP A 72 -4.80 9.65 -21.19
CA TRP A 72 -5.34 10.86 -21.82
C TRP A 72 -4.29 11.57 -22.66
N TRP A 73 -3.06 11.67 -22.14
CA TRP A 73 -1.97 12.31 -22.85
C TRP A 73 -1.61 11.59 -24.15
N ASP A 74 -1.51 10.26 -24.11
CA ASP A 74 -1.28 9.46 -25.32
C ASP A 74 -2.44 9.60 -26.33
N THR A 75 -3.68 9.69 -25.85
CA THR A 75 -4.86 9.85 -26.71
C THR A 75 -4.91 11.22 -27.38
N LEU A 76 -4.58 12.28 -26.64
CA LEU A 76 -4.51 13.65 -27.16
C LEU A 76 -3.39 13.80 -28.19
N LEU A 77 -2.22 13.21 -27.96
CA LEU A 77 -1.12 13.18 -28.93
C LEU A 77 -1.51 12.46 -30.23
N ALA A 78 -2.38 11.46 -30.14
CA ALA A 78 -2.95 10.77 -31.30
C ALA A 78 -4.10 11.54 -31.99
N SER A 79 -4.34 12.80 -31.61
CA SER A 79 -5.43 13.65 -32.13
C SER A 79 -6.83 13.04 -31.94
N ARG A 80 -7.02 12.25 -30.88
CA ARG A 80 -8.30 11.67 -30.49
C ARG A 80 -8.83 12.33 -29.23
N ILE A 81 -10.15 12.32 -29.07
CA ILE A 81 -10.80 12.81 -27.85
C ILE A 81 -10.74 11.68 -26.80
N PRO A 82 -10.26 11.95 -25.58
CA PRO A 82 -10.25 10.96 -24.49
C PRO A 82 -11.66 10.40 -24.23
N SER A 83 -11.74 9.08 -24.07
CA SER A 83 -13.02 8.41 -23.81
C SER A 83 -13.36 8.39 -22.32
N LYS A 84 -14.64 8.55 -22.00
CA LYS A 84 -15.14 8.34 -20.63
C LYS A 84 -14.92 6.90 -20.16
N THR A 85 -14.91 5.95 -21.10
CA THR A 85 -14.71 4.53 -20.80
C THR A 85 -13.33 4.26 -20.18
N ASP A 86 -12.31 5.02 -20.57
CA ASP A 86 -10.95 4.86 -20.03
C ASP A 86 -10.89 5.20 -18.54
N VAL A 87 -11.62 6.25 -18.13
CA VAL A 87 -11.76 6.65 -16.72
C VAL A 87 -12.44 5.55 -15.93
N VAL A 88 -13.55 5.03 -16.45
CA VAL A 88 -14.31 3.95 -15.80
C VAL A 88 -13.43 2.71 -15.62
N ASN A 89 -12.65 2.34 -16.63
CA ASN A 89 -11.74 1.19 -16.56
C ASN A 89 -10.67 1.36 -15.47
N VAL A 90 -10.03 2.53 -15.40
CA VAL A 90 -9.05 2.82 -14.33
C VAL A 90 -9.71 2.79 -12.95
N MET A 91 -10.91 3.33 -12.81
CA MET A 91 -11.67 3.28 -11.55
C MET A 91 -12.04 1.86 -11.15
N LEU A 92 -12.47 1.01 -12.08
CA LEU A 92 -12.80 -0.40 -11.81
C LEU A 92 -11.57 -1.19 -11.34
N ILE A 93 -10.42 -0.99 -11.99
CA ILE A 93 -9.15 -1.58 -11.56
C ILE A 93 -8.80 -1.11 -10.14
N MET A 94 -8.98 0.18 -9.87
CA MET A 94 -8.76 0.74 -8.54
C MET A 94 -9.69 0.15 -7.49
N PHE A 95 -10.98 -0.04 -7.79
CA PHE A 95 -11.89 -0.70 -6.87
C PHE A 95 -11.47 -2.13 -6.56
N LEU A 96 -11.02 -2.89 -7.58
CA LEU A 96 -10.52 -4.25 -7.39
C LEU A 96 -9.30 -4.29 -6.47
N ILE A 97 -8.34 -3.38 -6.68
CA ILE A 97 -7.13 -3.30 -5.84
C ILE A 97 -7.50 -2.88 -4.42
N MET A 98 -8.35 -1.87 -4.26
CA MET A 98 -8.77 -1.38 -2.94
C MET A 98 -9.57 -2.43 -2.16
N ALA A 99 -10.36 -3.27 -2.84
CA ALA A 99 -11.06 -4.38 -2.21
C ALA A 99 -10.10 -5.38 -1.53
N PHE A 100 -8.88 -5.50 -2.05
CA PHE A 100 -7.83 -6.33 -1.44
C PHE A 100 -6.98 -5.56 -0.42
N VAL A 101 -6.58 -4.33 -0.74
CA VAL A 101 -5.66 -3.51 0.07
C VAL A 101 -6.29 -3.08 1.39
N ILE A 102 -7.58 -2.69 1.40
CA ILE A 102 -8.27 -2.18 2.60
C ILE A 102 -8.31 -3.24 3.72
N PRO A 103 -8.71 -4.51 3.47
CA PRO A 103 -8.66 -5.56 4.49
C PRO A 103 -7.28 -5.76 5.12
N VAL A 104 -6.21 -5.74 4.31
CA VAL A 104 -4.83 -5.92 4.79
C VAL A 104 -4.42 -4.75 5.69
N MET A 105 -4.69 -3.52 5.25
CA MET A 105 -4.44 -2.32 6.05
C MET A 105 -5.22 -2.35 7.37
N TRP A 106 -6.49 -2.75 7.32
CA TRP A 106 -7.35 -2.85 8.51
C TRP A 106 -6.86 -3.92 9.50
N SER A 107 -6.39 -5.06 8.99
CA SER A 107 -5.76 -6.10 9.80
C SER A 107 -4.55 -5.54 10.57
N SER A 108 -3.68 -4.80 9.88
CA SER A 108 -2.52 -4.16 10.50
C SER A 108 -2.91 -3.11 11.55
N LEU A 109 -3.94 -2.30 11.27
CA LEU A 109 -4.51 -1.34 12.22
C LEU A 109 -4.98 -2.04 13.51
N ARG A 110 -5.67 -3.18 13.38
CA ARG A 110 -6.16 -3.95 14.53
C ARG A 110 -5.00 -4.45 15.40
N THR A 111 -3.95 -5.00 14.77
CA THR A 111 -2.75 -5.46 15.47
C THR A 111 -2.08 -4.33 16.24
N TRP A 112 -1.93 -3.15 15.63
CA TRP A 112 -1.38 -1.99 16.31
C TRP A 112 -2.24 -1.52 17.48
N ARG A 113 -3.57 -1.44 17.30
CA ARG A 113 -4.49 -1.02 18.38
C ARG A 113 -4.43 -1.94 19.59
N HIS A 114 -4.33 -3.25 19.38
CA HIS A 114 -4.21 -4.22 20.47
C HIS A 114 -2.88 -4.10 21.19
N ALA A 115 -1.77 -3.95 20.45
CA ALA A 115 -0.46 -3.72 21.04
C ALA A 115 -0.42 -2.42 21.87
N ALA A 116 -0.97 -1.33 21.33
CA ALA A 116 -1.02 -0.04 22.04
C ALA A 116 -1.86 -0.10 23.33
N ARG A 117 -2.94 -0.89 23.33
CA ARG A 117 -3.75 -1.12 24.55
C ARG A 117 -3.00 -1.94 25.58
N ALA A 118 -2.33 -3.02 25.16
CA ALA A 118 -1.52 -3.84 26.06
C ALA A 118 -0.39 -3.03 26.72
N GLU A 119 0.33 -2.20 25.96
CA GLU A 119 1.36 -1.30 26.49
C GLU A 119 0.79 -0.29 27.50
N ALA A 120 -0.44 0.21 27.28
CA ALA A 120 -1.09 1.13 28.20
C ALA A 120 -1.50 0.43 29.51
N GLU A 121 -2.05 -0.79 29.42
CA GLU A 121 -2.41 -1.60 30.59
C GLU A 121 -1.19 -1.96 31.44
N GLU A 122 -0.05 -2.28 30.81
CA GLU A 122 1.21 -2.58 31.52
C GLU A 122 1.76 -1.37 32.28
N LYS A 123 1.72 -0.18 31.67
CA LYS A 123 2.16 1.06 32.32
C LYS A 123 1.32 1.39 33.56
N VAL A 124 0.01 1.23 33.47
CA VAL A 124 -0.90 1.47 34.62
C VAL A 124 -0.58 0.51 35.77
N LYS A 125 -0.28 -0.77 35.49
CA LYS A 125 0.13 -1.74 36.52
C LYS A 125 1.45 -1.36 37.20
N MET A 126 2.42 -0.88 36.43
CA MET A 126 3.74 -0.48 36.99
C MET A 126 3.67 0.77 37.87
N THR A 127 2.71 1.67 37.64
CA THR A 127 2.50 2.89 38.44
C THR A 127 1.55 2.70 39.63
N GLY A 128 0.90 1.53 39.74
CA GLY A 128 -0.11 1.23 40.77
C GLY A 128 0.44 0.52 42.02
N VAL A 129 1.76 0.50 42.20
CA VAL A 129 2.46 0.02 43.41
C VAL A 129 3.08 1.20 44.14
#